data_AF-A0A534M9W3-F1
#
_entry.id   AF-A0A534M9W3-F1
#
_cell.length_a   1.000
_cell.length_b   1.000
_cell.length_c   1.000
_cell.angle_alpha   90.00
_cell.angle_beta   90.00
_cell.angle_gamma   90.00
#
_symmetry.space_group_name_H-M   'P 1'
#
loop_
_entity.id
_entity.type
_entity.pdbx_description
1 polymer ?
#
loop_
_entity_poly.entity_id
_entity_poly.type
_entity_poly.pdbx_seq_one_letter_code
_entity_poly.pdbx_strand_id
1 'polypeptide(L)'
;MSEDREKGRQLQPENVKEIFAIFSEKMPALLNSLTDSIYGKDASAKFGQAVANFYTTLKKSGMSDEQAFKLSEQYMSSLNLGGIIAKAVGRRGEGGD
;
A
#
# COMPACT_ATOMS: atom_id res chain seq x y z
N MET A 1 22.24 -32.72 26.27
CA MET A 1 21.33 -33.21 25.21
C MET A 1 19.85 -32.97 25.58
N SER A 2 19.49 -31.74 26.00
CA SER A 2 18.11 -31.44 26.43
C SER A 2 17.51 -30.23 25.72
N GLU A 3 18.33 -29.25 25.30
CA GLU A 3 17.87 -28.03 24.62
C GLU A 3 17.44 -28.26 23.16
N ASP A 4 18.05 -29.20 22.44
CA ASP A 4 17.68 -29.52 21.05
C ASP A 4 16.29 -30.17 20.93
N ARG A 5 15.80 -30.82 21.99
CA ARG A 5 14.46 -31.44 22.01
C ARG A 5 13.34 -30.41 22.24
N GLU A 6 13.64 -29.25 22.84
CA GLU A 6 12.67 -28.17 23.00
C GLU A 6 12.51 -27.35 21.71
N LYS A 7 13.61 -27.07 20.98
CA LYS A 7 13.54 -26.33 19.70
C LYS A 7 12.77 -27.08 18.62
N GLY A 8 12.90 -28.41 18.55
CA GLY A 8 12.15 -29.25 17.61
C GLY A 8 10.64 -29.29 17.89
N ARG A 9 10.22 -29.10 19.15
CA ARG A 9 8.81 -29.08 19.54
C ARG A 9 8.11 -27.79 19.10
N GLN A 10 8.84 -26.68 18.95
CA GLN A 10 8.26 -25.38 18.62
C GLN A 10 7.92 -25.21 17.12
N LEU A 11 8.57 -25.97 16.23
CA LEU A 11 8.36 -25.91 14.77
C LEU A 11 7.72 -27.18 14.19
N GLN A 12 6.94 -27.90 15.00
CA GLN A 12 6.19 -29.05 14.50
C GLN A 12 5.16 -28.60 13.46
N PRO A 13 4.87 -29.41 12.42
CA PRO A 13 3.94 -29.03 11.35
C PRO A 13 2.59 -28.52 11.85
N GLU A 14 2.08 -29.09 12.94
CA GLU A 14 0.84 -28.69 13.60
C GLU A 14 0.93 -27.27 14.17
N ASN A 15 2.02 -26.96 14.90
CA ASN A 15 2.26 -25.62 15.45
C ASN A 15 2.47 -24.58 14.35
N VAL A 16 3.16 -24.95 13.27
CA VAL A 16 3.37 -24.07 12.11
C VAL A 16 2.04 -23.80 11.39
N LYS A 17 1.19 -24.82 11.22
CA LYS A 17 -0.16 -24.65 10.66
C LYS A 17 -1.02 -23.73 11.51
N GLU A 18 -0.95 -23.85 12.83
CA GLU A 18 -1.70 -23.01 13.76
C GLU A 18 -1.25 -21.54 13.69
N ILE A 19 0.07 -21.28 13.68
CA ILE A 19 0.63 -19.94 13.48
C ILE A 19 0.19 -19.37 12.13
N PHE A 20 0.25 -20.18 11.07
CA PHE A 20 -0.12 -19.74 9.72
C PHE A 20 -1.63 -19.49 9.58
N ALA A 21 -2.46 -20.25 10.29
CA ALA A 21 -3.90 -20.03 10.36
C ALA A 21 -4.23 -18.70 11.05
N ILE A 22 -3.61 -18.43 12.22
CA ILE A 22 -3.76 -17.15 12.92
C ILE A 22 -3.29 -15.99 12.04
N PHE A 23 -2.14 -16.14 11.39
CA PHE A 23 -1.62 -15.13 10.47
C PHE A 23 -2.59 -14.89 9.31
N SER A 24 -3.07 -15.95 8.66
CA SER A 24 -4.03 -15.85 7.54
C SER A 24 -5.36 -15.25 7.96
N GLU A 25 -5.79 -15.44 9.21
CA GLU A 25 -6.99 -14.81 9.76
C GLU A 25 -6.81 -13.31 10.01
N LYS A 26 -5.65 -12.88 10.52
CA LYS A 26 -5.39 -11.47 10.86
C LYS A 26 -4.92 -10.62 9.67
N MET A 27 -4.26 -11.24 8.68
CA MET A 27 -3.71 -10.54 7.52
C MET A 27 -4.76 -9.76 6.72
N PRO A 28 -5.94 -10.32 6.38
CA PRO A 28 -6.99 -9.57 5.69
C PRO A 28 -7.45 -8.33 6.45
N ALA A 29 -7.58 -8.41 7.78
CA ALA A 29 -7.98 -7.27 8.61
C ALA A 29 -6.91 -6.16 8.63
N LEU A 30 -5.63 -6.52 8.68
CA LEU A 30 -4.52 -5.57 8.60
C LEU A 30 -4.45 -4.90 7.22
N LEU A 31 -4.63 -5.67 6.14
CA LEU A 31 -4.68 -5.13 4.79
C LEU A 31 -5.87 -4.18 4.62
N ASN A 32 -7.06 -4.55 5.09
CA ASN A 32 -8.24 -3.69 5.06
C ASN A 32 -8.04 -2.41 5.87
N SER A 33 -7.47 -2.50 7.08
CA SER A 33 -7.16 -1.31 7.89
C SER A 33 -6.14 -0.38 7.22
N LEU A 34 -5.15 -0.94 6.52
CA LEU A 34 -4.19 -0.15 5.74
C LEU A 34 -4.89 0.50 4.53
N THR A 35 -5.72 -0.25 3.83
CA THR A 35 -6.54 0.26 2.72
C THR A 35 -7.47 1.38 3.20
N ASP A 36 -8.15 1.24 4.33
CA ASP A 36 -9.00 2.28 4.93
C ASP A 36 -8.18 3.48 5.41
N SER A 37 -6.97 3.28 5.91
CA SER A 37 -6.09 4.39 6.29
C SER A 37 -5.58 5.20 5.09
N ILE A 38 -5.51 4.58 3.90
CA ILE A 38 -5.03 5.25 2.67
C ILE A 38 -6.22 5.79 1.85
N TYR A 39 -7.32 5.05 1.78
CA TYR A 39 -8.46 5.27 0.89
C TYR A 39 -9.80 5.50 1.62
N GLY A 40 -9.85 5.35 2.93
CA GLY A 40 -11.04 5.67 3.72
C GLY A 40 -11.48 7.12 3.49
N LYS A 41 -12.77 7.42 3.67
CA LYS A 41 -13.36 8.73 3.31
C LYS A 41 -12.55 9.92 3.83
N ASP A 42 -12.08 9.87 5.08
CA ASP A 42 -11.29 10.94 5.68
C ASP A 42 -9.88 11.05 5.09
N ALA A 43 -9.24 9.92 4.79
CA ALA A 43 -7.93 9.89 4.14
C ALA A 43 -8.02 10.41 2.69
N SER A 44 -9.02 9.95 1.94
CA SER A 44 -9.31 10.39 0.58
C SER A 44 -9.68 11.88 0.53
N ALA A 45 -10.44 12.39 1.49
CA ALA A 45 -10.77 13.82 1.58
C ALA A 45 -9.53 14.68 1.89
N LYS A 46 -8.71 14.27 2.86
CA LYS A 46 -7.44 14.95 3.19
C LYS A 46 -6.47 14.93 2.00
N PHE A 47 -6.39 13.80 1.30
CA PHE A 47 -5.58 13.65 0.10
C PHE A 47 -6.06 14.59 -1.02
N GLY A 48 -7.36 14.60 -1.32
CA GLY A 48 -7.94 15.52 -2.30
C GLY A 48 -7.68 16.99 -1.94
N GLN A 49 -7.79 17.35 -0.66
CA GLN A 49 -7.48 18.70 -0.19
C GLN A 49 -6.00 19.06 -0.34
N ALA A 50 -5.08 18.13 -0.06
CA ALA A 50 -3.65 18.34 -0.27
C ALA A 50 -3.32 18.57 -1.76
N VAL A 51 -3.90 17.78 -2.66
CA VAL A 51 -3.75 17.95 -4.12
C VAL A 51 -4.29 19.29 -4.58
N ALA A 52 -5.48 19.70 -4.13
CA ALA A 52 -6.08 20.98 -4.48
C ALA A 52 -5.24 22.17 -3.99
N ASN A 53 -4.71 22.08 -2.77
CA ASN A 53 -3.82 23.09 -2.20
C ASN A 53 -2.50 23.18 -2.98
N PHE A 54 -1.94 22.04 -3.39
CA PHE A 54 -0.74 21.99 -4.21
C PHE A 54 -0.95 22.70 -5.56
N TYR A 55 -1.99 22.32 -6.31
CA TYR A 55 -2.39 22.98 -7.57
C TYR A 55 -2.57 24.49 -7.39
N THR A 56 -3.32 24.90 -6.36
CA THR A 56 -3.58 26.30 -6.06
C THR A 56 -2.29 27.07 -5.75
N THR A 57 -1.37 26.44 -5.02
CA THR A 57 -0.08 27.04 -4.69
C THR A 57 0.75 27.25 -5.95
N LEU A 58 0.85 26.26 -6.84
CA LEU A 58 1.57 26.39 -8.10
C LEU A 58 1.03 27.54 -8.97
N LYS A 59 -0.30 27.69 -9.06
CA LYS A 59 -0.92 28.82 -9.75
C LYS A 59 -0.58 30.16 -9.11
N LYS A 60 -0.65 30.25 -7.78
CA LYS A 60 -0.27 31.47 -7.03
C LYS A 60 1.21 31.82 -7.21
N SER A 61 2.06 30.83 -7.45
CA SER A 61 3.48 31.01 -7.77
C SER A 61 3.74 31.49 -9.20
N GLY A 62 2.69 31.68 -10.02
CA GLY A 62 2.81 32.19 -11.38
C GLY A 62 2.87 31.12 -12.48
N MET A 63 2.63 29.84 -12.17
CA MET A 63 2.50 28.81 -13.21
C MET A 63 1.17 28.94 -13.96
N SER A 64 1.18 28.54 -15.24
CA SER A 64 -0.06 28.42 -16.01
C SER A 64 -0.95 27.29 -15.49
N ASP A 65 -2.23 27.33 -15.83
CA ASP A 65 -3.20 26.30 -15.45
C ASP A 65 -2.75 24.91 -15.92
N GLU A 66 -2.20 24.79 -17.12
CA GLU A 66 -1.66 23.54 -17.67
C GLU A 66 -0.41 23.05 -16.94
N GLN A 67 0.51 23.94 -16.61
CA GLN A 67 1.72 23.57 -15.85
C GLN A 67 1.37 23.07 -14.45
N ALA A 68 0.50 23.81 -13.75
CA ALA A 68 0.04 23.45 -12.41
C ALA A 68 -0.75 22.13 -12.43
N PHE A 69 -1.60 21.93 -13.44
CA PHE A 69 -2.37 20.70 -13.61
C PHE A 69 -1.45 19.50 -13.82
N LYS A 70 -0.52 19.59 -14.76
CA LYS A 70 0.42 18.51 -15.08
C LYS A 70 1.28 18.09 -13.87
N LEU A 71 1.82 19.07 -13.13
CA LEU A 71 2.61 18.77 -11.93
C LEU A 71 1.76 18.15 -10.81
N SER A 72 0.50 18.58 -10.67
CA SER A 72 -0.43 18.01 -9.69
C SER A 72 -0.82 16.58 -10.06
N GLU A 73 -1.07 16.30 -11.33
CA GLU A 73 -1.30 14.94 -11.86
C GLU A 73 -0.10 14.01 -11.59
N GLN A 74 1.12 14.51 -11.86
CA GLN A 74 2.35 13.76 -11.55
C GLN A 74 2.51 13.47 -10.06
N TYR A 75 2.20 14.44 -9.20
CA TYR A 75 2.21 14.27 -7.75
C TYR A 75 1.17 13.24 -7.27
N MET A 76 -0.05 13.26 -7.83
CA MET A 76 -1.06 12.24 -7.54
C MET A 76 -0.59 10.85 -7.98
N SER A 77 0.03 10.74 -9.15
CA SER A 77 0.53 9.47 -9.67
C SER A 77 1.66 8.88 -8.85
N SER A 78 2.53 9.71 -8.25
CA SER A 78 3.62 9.21 -7.39
C SER A 78 3.10 8.70 -6.03
N LEU A 79 1.97 9.21 -5.58
CA LEU A 79 1.33 8.82 -4.32
C LEU A 79 0.34 7.65 -4.47
N ASN A 80 -0.03 7.26 -5.70
CA ASN A 80 -0.80 6.06 -5.97
C ASN A 80 0.07 4.79 -5.84
N LEU A 81 0.52 4.51 -4.63
CA LEU A 81 1.32 3.33 -4.27
C LEU A 81 0.58 2.03 -4.63
N GLY A 82 -0.75 2.00 -4.54
CA GLY A 82 -1.56 0.85 -4.96
C GLY A 82 -1.44 0.57 -6.45
N GLY A 83 -1.48 1.60 -7.30
CA GLY A 83 -1.26 1.47 -8.74
C GLY A 83 0.18 1.07 -9.10
N ILE A 84 1.17 1.52 -8.34
CA ILE A 84 2.58 1.13 -8.52
C ILE A 84 2.77 -0.35 -8.17
N ILE A 85 2.23 -0.81 -7.04
CA ILE A 85 2.29 -2.21 -6.62
C ILE A 85 1.50 -3.09 -7.62
N ALA A 86 0.31 -2.67 -8.04
CA ALA A 86 -0.49 -3.40 -9.04
C ALA A 86 0.23 -3.52 -10.40
N LYS A 87 0.91 -2.45 -10.87
CA LYS A 87 1.74 -2.52 -12.08
C LYS A 87 2.98 -3.42 -11.90
N ALA A 88 3.60 -3.40 -10.73
CA ALA A 88 4.76 -4.23 -10.42
C ALA A 88 4.41 -5.73 -10.36
N VAL A 89 3.25 -6.06 -9.79
CA VAL A 89 2.72 -7.44 -9.75
C VAL A 89 2.18 -7.86 -11.13
N GLY A 90 1.49 -6.97 -11.84
CA GLY A 90 0.95 -7.22 -13.18
C GLY A 90 2.02 -7.48 -14.24
N ARG A 91 3.17 -6.79 -14.21
CA ARG A 91 4.31 -7.03 -15.11
C ARG A 91 4.97 -8.41 -14.93
N ARG A 92 4.67 -9.16 -13.87
CA ARG A 92 5.18 -10.53 -13.66
C ARG A 92 4.32 -11.61 -14.35
N GLY A 93 3.13 -11.25 -14.86
CA GLY A 93 2.23 -12.17 -15.56
C GLY A 93 2.33 -12.19 -17.09
N GLU A 94 2.91 -11.15 -17.72
CA GLU A 94 2.96 -10.99 -19.19
C GLU A 94 4.32 -11.41 -19.80
N GLY A 95 4.90 -12.52 -19.32
CA GLY A 95 6.19 -13.02 -19.78
C GLY A 95 6.23 -14.54 -20.06
N GLY A 96 5.07 -15.15 -20.27
CA GLY A 96 4.95 -16.56 -20.62
C GLY A 96 4.02 -16.75 -21.80
N ASP A 97 4.57 -16.63 -23.00
CA ASP A 97 4.08 -17.29 -24.22
C ASP A 97 5.31 -17.77 -25.00
#